data_AF-A0A7C7LAB2-F1
#
_entry.id   AF-A0A7C7LAB2-F1
#
_cell.length_a   1.000
_cell.length_b   1.000
_cell.length_c   1.000
_cell.angle_alpha   90.00
_cell.angle_beta   90.00
_cell.angle_gamma   90.00
#
_symmetry.space_group_name_H-M   'P 1'
#
loop_
_entity.id
_entity.type
_entity.pdbx_description
1 polymer ?
#
loop_
_entity_poly.entity_id
_entity_poly.type
_entity_poly.pdbx_seq_one_letter_code
_entity_poly.pdbx_strand_id
1 'polypeptide(L)'
;MNIQIAKRRKLLLQLIILFLVACSSNENVNIQKIIIEDGMNYYGEKFNQQDAIALNEFVVLAKNTDTLEIKLKVGISEVCQTKGCWMKVNLLGGEKMVVSFLEHNLFIPKDVAGKSCFIMGKTFLRPVSVEMQKQYAKDLGELTRLVDAINESIIQRCFIASGIIIKE
;
A
#
# COMPACT_ATOMS: atom_id res chain seq x y z
N MET A 1 -66.75 13.22 23.94
CA MET A 1 -65.62 12.28 23.74
C MET A 1 -65.02 12.50 22.33
N ASN A 2 -64.31 13.60 22.09
CA ASN A 2 -63.65 13.87 20.78
C ASN A 2 -62.51 14.93 20.82
N ILE A 3 -62.23 15.55 21.98
CA ILE A 3 -61.24 16.66 22.07
C ILE A 3 -59.85 16.17 22.51
N GLN A 4 -59.75 15.01 23.19
CA GLN A 4 -58.47 14.45 23.65
C GLN A 4 -57.65 13.77 22.53
N ILE A 5 -58.29 13.41 21.41
CA ILE A 5 -57.63 12.72 20.28
C ILE A 5 -56.85 13.72 19.42
N ALA A 6 -57.33 14.96 19.28
CA ALA A 6 -56.69 15.99 18.46
C ALA A 6 -55.37 16.53 19.05
N LYS A 7 -55.26 16.64 20.38
CA LYS A 7 -54.03 17.07 21.06
C LYS A 7 -52.92 16.01 21.00
N ARG A 8 -53.26 14.72 21.09
CA ARG A 8 -52.27 13.64 20.95
C ARG A 8 -51.74 13.51 19.52
N ARG A 9 -52.55 13.79 18.49
CA ARG A 9 -52.10 13.85 17.09
C ARG A 9 -51.18 15.04 16.80
N LYS A 10 -51.42 16.23 17.39
CA LYS A 10 -50.50 17.37 17.27
C LYS A 10 -49.17 17.14 18.01
N LEU A 11 -49.20 16.43 19.14
CA LEU A 11 -47.99 16.07 19.90
C LEU A 11 -47.16 14.98 19.20
N LEU A 12 -47.81 14.06 18.47
CA LEU A 12 -47.13 13.04 17.65
C LEU A 12 -46.55 13.60 16.34
N LEU A 13 -47.09 14.71 15.80
CA LEU A 13 -46.58 15.31 14.56
C LEU A 13 -45.35 16.22 14.76
N GLN A 14 -45.11 16.73 15.98
CA GLN A 14 -43.93 17.55 16.29
C GLN A 14 -42.67 16.72 16.64
N LEU A 15 -42.81 15.41 16.89
CA LEU A 15 -41.68 14.54 17.25
C LEU A 15 -40.97 13.88 16.04
N ILE A 16 -41.53 14.02 14.83
CA ILE A 16 -41.01 13.37 13.60
C ILE A 16 -40.02 14.27 12.84
N ILE A 17 -39.93 15.56 13.18
CA ILE A 17 -39.03 16.52 12.53
C ILE A 17 -37.60 16.50 13.15
N LEU A 18 -37.38 15.77 14.25
CA LEU A 18 -36.07 15.65 14.91
C LEU A 18 -35.34 14.34 14.58
N PHE A 19 -35.50 13.80 13.36
CA PHE A 19 -34.85 12.54 12.94
C PHE A 19 -34.02 12.66 11.64
N LEU A 20 -33.83 13.87 11.08
CA LEU A 20 -33.13 14.08 9.81
C LEU A 20 -31.72 14.66 9.92
N VAL A 21 -31.09 14.67 11.11
CA VAL A 21 -29.69 15.09 11.25
C VAL A 21 -28.90 14.04 12.01
N ALA A 22 -28.30 13.12 11.27
CA ALA A 22 -26.97 12.54 11.50
C ALA A 22 -26.75 11.32 10.59
N CYS A 23 -26.73 11.53 9.28
CA CYS A 23 -26.04 10.62 8.37
C CYS A 23 -25.07 11.43 7.51
N SER A 24 -23.96 11.81 8.14
CA SER A 24 -22.71 12.05 7.43
C SER A 24 -21.69 11.10 8.03
N SER A 25 -21.73 9.84 7.59
CA SER A 25 -20.56 8.97 7.67
C SER A 25 -19.50 9.59 6.75
N ASN A 26 -18.78 10.56 7.30
CA ASN A 26 -17.49 10.96 6.78
C ASN A 26 -16.58 9.74 6.95
N GLU A 27 -16.48 8.95 5.89
CA GLU A 27 -15.32 8.10 5.69
C GLU A 27 -14.11 9.02 5.65
N ASN A 28 -13.46 9.17 6.80
CA ASN A 28 -12.13 9.71 6.90
C ASN A 28 -11.22 8.69 6.23
N VAL A 29 -11.06 8.81 4.92
CA VAL A 29 -9.92 8.20 4.23
C VAL A 29 -8.70 8.87 4.85
N ASN A 30 -7.98 8.12 5.68
CA ASN A 30 -6.69 8.50 6.19
C ASN A 30 -5.69 8.48 5.02
N ILE A 31 -5.76 9.50 4.16
CA ILE A 31 -4.70 9.82 3.22
C ILE A 31 -3.53 10.27 4.08
N GLN A 32 -2.56 9.37 4.29
CA GLN A 32 -1.30 9.78 4.90
C GLN A 32 -0.72 10.92 4.07
N LYS A 33 -0.42 12.00 4.80
CA LYS A 33 -0.04 13.33 4.30
C LYS A 33 1.01 13.25 3.18
N ILE A 34 0.56 13.41 1.92
CA ILE A 34 1.44 13.70 0.79
C ILE A 34 2.00 15.10 1.04
N ILE A 35 3.27 15.20 1.46
CA ILE A 35 3.98 16.48 1.47
C ILE A 35 4.72 16.58 0.15
N ILE A 36 4.21 17.40 -0.77
CA ILE A 36 4.89 17.73 -2.01
C ILE A 36 5.98 18.77 -1.67
N GLU A 37 7.23 18.31 -1.61
CA GLU A 37 8.42 19.15 -1.53
C GLU A 37 9.22 18.89 -2.83
N ASP A 38 9.43 19.93 -3.65
CA ASP A 38 10.24 19.87 -4.89
C ASP A 38 9.82 18.80 -5.93
N GLY A 39 8.52 18.51 -6.08
CA GLY A 39 8.03 17.51 -7.05
C GLY A 39 8.33 16.06 -6.62
N MET A 40 8.54 15.85 -5.32
CA MET A 40 8.70 14.53 -4.71
C MET A 40 7.51 14.21 -3.80
N ASN A 41 6.95 13.03 -3.99
CA ASN A 41 5.89 12.46 -3.18
C ASN A 41 6.47 11.51 -2.13
N TYR A 42 6.12 11.71 -0.87
CA TYR A 42 6.59 10.93 0.27
C TYR A 42 5.46 10.05 0.82
N TYR A 43 5.78 8.79 1.12
CA TYR A 43 4.87 7.81 1.72
C TYR A 43 5.52 7.18 2.94
N GLY A 44 4.82 7.15 4.07
CA GLY A 44 5.36 6.70 5.35
C GLY A 44 6.28 7.74 6.00
N GLU A 45 7.33 7.27 6.66
CA GLU A 45 8.32 8.12 7.32
C GLU A 45 9.07 8.99 6.29
N LYS A 46 9.18 10.29 6.59
CA LYS A 46 10.01 11.20 5.80
C LYS A 46 11.48 10.89 6.02
N PHE A 47 12.22 10.76 4.93
CA PHE A 47 13.66 10.58 4.95
C PHE A 47 14.31 11.31 3.78
N ASN A 48 15.61 11.45 3.85
CA ASN A 48 16.41 12.10 2.83
C ASN A 48 17.10 11.04 1.92
N GLN A 49 17.48 11.43 0.70
CA GLN A 49 18.06 10.51 -0.27
C GLN A 49 19.54 10.20 -0.02
N GLN A 50 20.16 10.86 0.96
CA GLN A 50 21.54 10.59 1.36
C GLN A 50 21.69 9.14 1.82
N ASP A 51 22.84 8.55 1.49
CA ASP A 51 23.20 7.17 1.80
C ASP A 51 22.32 6.10 1.12
N ALA A 52 21.48 6.51 0.17
CA ALA A 52 20.79 5.55 -0.70
C ALA A 52 21.79 4.89 -1.64
N ILE A 53 21.99 3.58 -1.45
CA ILE A 53 22.90 2.80 -2.27
C ILE A 53 22.24 2.37 -3.58
N ALA A 54 23.07 2.11 -4.59
CA ALA A 54 22.65 1.55 -5.87
C ALA A 54 22.52 0.02 -5.80
N LEU A 55 21.82 -0.57 -6.77
CA LEU A 55 21.55 -2.01 -6.81
C LEU A 55 22.81 -2.88 -6.89
N ASN A 56 23.90 -2.39 -7.48
CA ASN A 56 25.17 -3.11 -7.55
C ASN A 56 25.79 -3.31 -6.16
N GLU A 57 25.79 -2.26 -5.34
CA GLU A 57 26.27 -2.31 -3.95
C GLU A 57 25.35 -3.16 -3.08
N PHE A 58 24.04 -3.03 -3.29
CA PHE A 58 23.04 -3.85 -2.61
C PHE A 58 23.28 -5.36 -2.82
N VAL A 59 23.56 -5.80 -4.05
CA VAL A 59 23.85 -7.22 -4.32
C VAL A 59 25.07 -7.72 -3.56
N VAL A 60 26.09 -6.87 -3.37
CA VAL A 60 27.27 -7.25 -2.57
C VAL A 60 26.92 -7.39 -1.10
N LEU A 61 26.15 -6.45 -0.54
CA LEU A 61 25.74 -6.50 0.87
C LEU A 61 24.77 -7.65 1.16
N ALA A 62 23.76 -7.83 0.29
CA ALA A 62 22.71 -8.84 0.47
C ALA A 62 23.19 -10.29 0.27
N LYS A 63 24.38 -10.50 -0.29
CA LYS A 63 25.03 -11.82 -0.37
C LYS A 63 25.52 -12.33 0.99
N ASN A 64 25.92 -11.42 1.87
CA ASN A 64 26.59 -11.77 3.13
C ASN A 64 25.66 -11.72 4.33
N THR A 65 24.43 -11.20 4.15
CA THR A 65 23.47 -11.02 5.23
C THR A 65 22.05 -11.26 4.74
N ASP A 66 21.29 -12.07 5.47
CA ASP A 66 19.89 -12.31 5.14
C ASP A 66 19.06 -11.03 5.28
N THR A 67 19.33 -10.26 6.34
CA THR A 67 18.56 -9.08 6.75
C THR A 67 19.41 -7.83 6.83
N LEU A 68 18.94 -6.73 6.24
CA LEU A 68 19.64 -5.44 6.25
C LEU A 68 18.64 -4.30 6.40
N GLU A 69 19.04 -3.24 7.11
CA GLU A 69 18.33 -1.96 7.14
C GLU A 69 19.09 -0.96 6.29
N ILE A 70 18.43 -0.45 5.23
CA ILE A 70 19.10 0.27 4.15
C ILE A 70 18.17 1.28 3.49
N LYS A 71 18.79 2.22 2.76
CA LYS A 71 18.14 3.05 1.75
C LYS A 71 18.56 2.58 0.37
N LEU A 72 17.61 2.44 -0.55
CA LEU A 72 17.87 1.99 -1.91
C LEU A 72 17.21 2.90 -2.94
N LYS A 73 17.91 3.14 -4.04
CA LYS A 73 17.31 3.67 -5.27
C LYS A 73 16.93 2.51 -6.20
N VAL A 74 15.65 2.39 -6.53
CA VAL A 74 15.12 1.27 -7.31
C VAL A 74 14.07 1.72 -8.34
N GLY A 75 13.86 0.88 -9.36
CA GLY A 75 12.79 1.07 -10.35
C GLY A 75 11.56 0.25 -9.99
N ILE A 76 10.38 0.86 -10.02
CA ILE A 76 9.10 0.21 -9.75
C ILE A 76 8.68 -0.56 -11.01
N SER A 77 8.43 -1.87 -10.88
CA SER A 77 7.95 -2.69 -12.00
C SER A 77 6.45 -2.93 -11.97
N GLU A 78 5.90 -3.18 -10.79
CA GLU A 78 4.50 -3.52 -10.62
C GLU A 78 3.98 -2.88 -9.35
N VAL A 79 2.70 -2.52 -9.33
CA VAL A 79 2.00 -2.01 -8.15
C VAL A 79 0.69 -2.77 -8.04
N CYS A 80 0.29 -3.08 -6.80
CA CYS A 80 -1.02 -3.66 -6.51
C CYS A 80 -2.14 -2.80 -7.13
N GLN A 81 -2.82 -3.31 -8.15
CA GLN A 81 -3.89 -2.58 -8.83
C GLN A 81 -5.22 -2.61 -8.04
N THR A 82 -5.34 -3.47 -7.02
CA THR A 82 -6.48 -3.45 -6.10
C THR A 82 -6.44 -2.23 -5.18
N LYS A 83 -5.35 -2.04 -4.44
CA LYS A 83 -5.27 -1.03 -3.36
C LYS A 83 -3.99 -0.18 -3.35
N GLY A 84 -2.94 -0.57 -4.07
CA GLY A 84 -1.62 0.06 -3.93
C GLY A 84 -0.92 -0.29 -2.62
N CYS A 85 -1.27 -1.41 -1.97
CA CYS A 85 -0.71 -1.81 -0.68
C CYS A 85 0.70 -2.46 -0.77
N TRP A 86 1.14 -2.78 -1.97
CA TRP A 86 2.48 -3.30 -2.26
C TRP A 86 2.93 -2.89 -3.66
N MET A 87 4.24 -2.90 -3.88
CA MET A 87 4.86 -2.85 -5.21
C MET A 87 5.93 -3.91 -5.36
N LYS A 88 6.28 -4.25 -6.60
CA LYS A 88 7.54 -4.93 -6.91
C LYS A 88 8.52 -3.94 -7.51
N VAL A 89 9.77 -4.09 -7.14
CA VAL A 89 10.88 -3.31 -7.68
C VAL A 89 11.87 -4.23 -8.36
N ASN A 90 12.52 -3.72 -9.40
CA ASN A 90 13.52 -4.47 -10.15
C ASN A 90 14.83 -4.56 -9.35
N LEU A 91 15.39 -5.77 -9.28
CA LEU A 91 16.76 -6.02 -8.86
C LEU A 91 17.63 -6.34 -10.08
N LEU A 92 18.94 -6.55 -9.86
CA LEU A 92 19.85 -7.02 -10.91
C LEU A 92 19.51 -8.47 -11.31
N GLY A 93 19.84 -8.85 -12.54
CA GLY A 93 19.63 -10.21 -13.03
C GLY A 93 18.17 -10.59 -13.32
N GLY A 94 17.25 -9.62 -13.33
CA GLY A 94 15.83 -9.85 -13.62
C GLY A 94 15.00 -10.29 -12.40
N GLU A 95 15.62 -10.37 -11.22
CA GLU A 95 14.91 -10.65 -9.98
C GLU A 95 14.02 -9.47 -9.57
N LYS A 96 12.96 -9.76 -8.80
CA LYS A 96 12.04 -8.76 -8.25
C LYS A 96 11.95 -8.86 -6.74
N MET A 97 12.00 -7.71 -6.08
CA MET A 97 11.78 -7.58 -4.64
C MET A 97 10.39 -7.02 -4.37
N VAL A 98 9.63 -7.66 -3.49
CA VAL A 98 8.33 -7.14 -3.04
C VAL A 98 8.59 -6.10 -1.95
N VAL A 99 8.01 -4.91 -2.11
CA VAL A 99 8.05 -3.81 -1.15
C VAL A 99 6.64 -3.58 -0.61
N SER A 100 6.50 -3.60 0.71
CA SER A 100 5.24 -3.30 1.40
C SER A 100 5.53 -2.51 2.66
N PHE A 101 4.50 -1.90 3.23
CA PHE A 101 4.60 -1.27 4.55
C PHE A 101 4.24 -2.27 5.65
N LEU A 102 4.75 -2.04 6.87
CA LEU A 102 4.33 -2.81 8.04
C LEU A 102 2.88 -2.47 8.41
N GLU A 103 2.53 -1.20 8.31
CA GLU A 103 1.16 -0.72 8.53
C GLU A 103 0.35 -0.87 7.25
N HIS A 104 -0.68 -1.73 7.30
CA HIS A 104 -1.55 -2.06 6.17
C HIS A 104 -2.46 -0.90 5.70
N ASN A 105 -2.23 0.32 6.18
CA ASN A 105 -2.98 1.53 5.85
C ASN A 105 -2.18 2.53 5.01
N LEU A 106 -1.01 2.12 4.51
CA LEU A 106 -0.20 2.89 3.58
C LEU A 106 -0.38 2.37 2.16
N PHE A 107 -0.73 3.29 1.26
CA PHE A 107 -0.98 2.99 -0.14
C PHE A 107 -0.17 3.92 -1.03
N ILE A 108 0.42 3.36 -2.08
CA ILE A 108 1.10 4.09 -3.15
C ILE A 108 0.18 4.21 -4.38
N PRO A 109 0.34 5.24 -5.23
CA PRO A 109 -0.48 5.41 -6.41
C PRO A 109 -0.27 4.25 -7.38
N LYS A 110 -1.32 3.85 -8.10
CA LYS A 110 -1.31 2.64 -8.94
C LYS A 110 -0.59 2.83 -10.27
N ASP A 111 -0.35 4.08 -10.66
CA ASP A 111 0.20 4.55 -11.93
C ASP A 111 1.70 4.90 -11.85
N VAL A 112 2.39 4.48 -10.78
CA VAL A 112 3.84 4.72 -10.60
C VAL A 112 4.72 3.60 -11.15
N ALA A 113 4.13 2.57 -11.76
CA ALA A 113 4.89 1.54 -12.46
C ALA A 113 5.75 2.18 -13.57
N GLY A 114 7.02 1.78 -13.66
CA GLY A 114 8.01 2.37 -14.57
C GLY A 114 8.75 3.58 -14.00
N LYS A 115 8.29 4.17 -12.89
CA LYS A 115 9.01 5.28 -12.22
C LYS A 115 10.17 4.76 -11.36
N SER A 116 11.11 5.66 -11.05
CA SER A 116 12.16 5.43 -10.04
C SER A 116 11.71 5.94 -8.68
N CYS A 117 12.09 5.24 -7.62
CA CYS A 117 11.83 5.65 -6.25
C CYS A 117 13.05 5.41 -5.35
N PHE A 118 13.00 6.04 -4.19
CA PHE A 118 13.87 5.72 -3.06
C PHE A 118 13.03 5.00 -2.01
N ILE A 119 13.57 3.94 -1.43
CA ILE A 119 12.93 3.20 -0.33
C ILE A 119 13.88 3.17 0.86
N MET A 120 13.34 3.32 2.07
CA MET A 120 14.06 3.18 3.34
C MET A 120 13.36 2.14 4.19
N GLY A 121 14.12 1.23 4.77
CA GLY A 121 13.57 0.19 5.64
C GLY A 121 14.39 -1.08 5.62
N LYS A 122 13.71 -2.22 5.82
CA LYS A 122 14.34 -3.51 6.12
C LYS A 122 14.10 -4.52 5.02
N THR A 123 15.17 -5.08 4.45
CA THR A 123 15.09 -6.22 3.53
C THR A 123 15.37 -7.55 4.23
N PHE A 124 14.76 -8.63 3.74
CA PHE A 124 15.03 -10.00 4.19
C PHE A 124 14.58 -11.04 3.15
N LEU A 125 15.09 -12.27 3.26
CA LEU A 125 14.55 -13.42 2.52
C LEU A 125 13.41 -14.06 3.31
N ARG A 126 12.33 -14.43 2.62
CA ARG A 126 11.28 -15.26 3.20
C ARG A 126 10.71 -16.24 2.16
N PRO A 127 10.16 -17.39 2.59
CA PRO A 127 9.28 -18.15 1.74
C PRO A 127 7.98 -17.37 1.48
N VAL A 128 7.56 -17.33 0.21
CA VAL A 128 6.29 -16.79 -0.24
C VAL A 128 5.42 -17.98 -0.65
N SER A 129 4.31 -18.18 0.07
CA SER A 129 3.41 -19.30 -0.18
C SER A 129 2.70 -19.18 -1.53
N VAL A 130 2.17 -20.30 -2.02
CA VAL A 130 1.38 -20.35 -3.26
C VAL A 130 0.19 -19.39 -3.16
N GLU A 131 -0.49 -19.33 -2.01
CA GLU A 131 -1.65 -18.46 -1.79
C GLU A 131 -1.28 -16.98 -1.91
N MET A 132 -0.15 -16.58 -1.33
CA MET A 132 0.33 -15.20 -1.39
C MET A 132 0.73 -14.81 -2.81
N GLN A 133 1.43 -15.70 -3.53
CA GLN A 133 1.75 -15.48 -4.94
C GLN A 133 0.49 -15.35 -5.80
N LYS A 134 -0.52 -16.21 -5.57
CA LYS A 134 -1.82 -16.12 -6.24
C LYS A 134 -2.53 -14.80 -5.91
N GLN A 135 -2.44 -14.31 -4.68
CA GLN A 135 -3.02 -13.02 -4.32
C GLN A 135 -2.32 -11.87 -5.06
N TYR A 136 -0.99 -11.89 -5.15
CA TYR A 136 -0.26 -10.88 -5.93
C TYR A 136 -0.65 -10.88 -7.41
N ALA A 137 -0.82 -12.07 -8.02
CA ALA A 137 -1.27 -12.18 -9.40
C ALA A 137 -2.71 -11.66 -9.58
N LYS A 138 -3.63 -12.01 -8.65
CA LYS A 138 -5.00 -11.47 -8.65
C LYS A 138 -5.03 -9.96 -8.50
N ASP A 139 -4.18 -9.42 -7.63
CA ASP A 139 -4.05 -7.97 -7.40
C ASP A 139 -3.52 -7.21 -8.63
N LEU A 140 -2.88 -7.91 -9.58
CA LEU A 140 -2.46 -7.38 -10.88
C LEU A 140 -3.53 -7.56 -11.96
N GLY A 141 -4.64 -8.25 -11.67
CA GLY A 141 -5.69 -8.56 -12.64
C GLY A 141 -5.33 -9.72 -13.58
N GLU A 142 -4.40 -10.60 -13.19
CA GLU A 142 -4.01 -11.76 -13.99
C GLU A 142 -5.18 -12.74 -14.22
N LEU A 143 -5.13 -13.44 -15.36
CA LEU A 143 -6.14 -14.43 -15.73
C LEU A 143 -6.13 -15.61 -14.74
N THR A 144 -7.31 -16.11 -14.38
CA THR A 144 -7.48 -17.25 -13.46
C THR A 144 -6.60 -18.45 -13.83
N ARG A 145 -6.50 -18.78 -15.12
CA ARG A 145 -5.64 -19.89 -15.60
C ARG A 145 -4.15 -19.72 -15.26
N LEU A 146 -3.64 -18.47 -15.28
CA LEU A 146 -2.25 -18.16 -14.96
C LEU A 146 -2.02 -18.15 -13.45
N VAL A 147 -3.00 -17.64 -12.69
CA VAL A 147 -3.00 -17.71 -11.23
C VAL A 147 -3.01 -19.17 -10.75
N ASP A 148 -3.83 -20.03 -11.36
CA ASP A 148 -3.95 -21.43 -10.97
C ASP A 148 -2.71 -22.27 -11.29
N ALA A 149 -1.93 -21.86 -12.29
CA ALA A 149 -0.65 -22.49 -12.63
C ALA A 149 0.43 -22.29 -11.56
N ILE A 150 0.26 -21.33 -10.63
CA ILE A 150 1.16 -21.17 -9.48
C ILE A 150 0.92 -22.32 -8.50
N ASN A 151 1.90 -23.21 -8.37
CA ASN A 151 1.77 -24.46 -7.62
C ASN A 151 2.93 -24.73 -6.64
N GLU A 152 3.97 -23.90 -6.62
CA GLU A 152 5.14 -24.07 -5.75
C GLU A 152 5.45 -22.78 -4.99
N SER A 153 5.94 -22.93 -3.75
CA SER A 153 6.44 -21.80 -2.97
C SER A 153 7.80 -21.36 -3.48
N ILE A 154 8.10 -20.07 -3.36
CA ILE A 154 9.40 -19.51 -3.75
C ILE A 154 10.04 -18.83 -2.55
N ILE A 155 11.38 -18.85 -2.50
CA ILE A 155 12.12 -17.94 -1.63
C ILE A 155 12.23 -16.62 -2.38
N GLN A 156 11.74 -15.55 -1.78
CA GLN A 156 11.78 -14.22 -2.37
C GLN A 156 12.39 -13.22 -1.39
N ARG A 157 13.12 -12.25 -1.94
CA ARG A 157 13.53 -11.08 -1.19
C ARG A 157 12.36 -10.12 -1.03
N CYS A 158 12.08 -9.75 0.21
CA CYS A 158 11.06 -8.78 0.58
C CYS A 158 11.71 -7.55 1.22
N PHE A 159 10.96 -6.46 1.23
CA PHE A 159 11.32 -5.20 1.84
C PHE A 159 10.13 -4.63 2.60
N ILE A 160 10.31 -4.39 3.89
CA ILE A 160 9.35 -3.64 4.70
C ILE A 160 9.83 -2.19 4.72
N ALA A 161 9.10 -1.33 4.01
CA ALA A 161 9.39 0.08 3.93
C ALA A 161 8.91 0.80 5.18
N SER A 162 9.79 1.63 5.75
CA SER A 162 9.43 2.70 6.68
C SER A 162 9.04 3.95 5.89
N GLY A 163 9.73 4.22 4.78
CA GLY A 163 9.47 5.37 3.90
C GLY A 163 9.72 5.08 2.42
N ILE A 164 8.96 5.74 1.54
CA ILE A 164 9.14 5.72 0.08
C ILE A 164 9.09 7.15 -0.46
N ILE A 165 10.01 7.51 -1.36
CA ILE A 165 10.00 8.76 -2.12
C ILE A 165 9.83 8.41 -3.59
N ILE A 166 8.77 8.92 -4.22
CA ILE A 166 8.52 8.77 -5.66
C ILE A 166 8.62 10.15 -6.30
N LYS A 167 9.46 10.28 -7.32
CA LYS A 167 9.52 11.50 -8.12
C LYS A 167 8.31 11.52 -9.06
N GLU A 168 7.64 12.68 -9.17
CA GLU A 168 6.55 12.86 -10.16
C GLU A 168 7.02 12.65 -11.60
#